data_AF-A0A832N2W0-F1
#
_entry.id   AF-A0A832N2W0-F1
#
_cell.length_a   1.000
_cell.length_b   1.000
_cell.length_c   1.000
_cell.angle_alpha   90.00
_cell.angle_beta   90.00
_cell.angle_gamma   90.00
#
_symmetry.space_group_name_H-M   'P 1'
#
loop_
_entity.id
_entity.type
_entity.pdbx_description
1 polymer ?
#
loop_
_entity_poly.entity_id
_entity_poly.type
_entity_poly.pdbx_seq_one_letter_code
_entity_poly.pdbx_strand_id
1 'polypeptide(L)'
;MDILPLVEWLGENPTAALFGLITGVIFGVAGQRSRFCLRAATIEFARGQIGPSVTVWLLTFSTALFWVQGADLLGWMRVEEARIMAVPGSWSGAIIGGLIFGVGMVLSRGCSGR
;
A
#
# COMPACT_ATOMS: atom_id res chain seq x y z
N MET A 1 6.88 20.77 9.93
CA MET A 1 5.44 20.88 10.23
C MET A 1 5.26 20.49 11.68
N ASP A 2 4.92 21.42 12.56
CA ASP A 2 4.85 21.14 13.99
C ASP A 2 3.56 20.39 14.34
N ILE A 3 3.66 19.06 14.44
CA ILE A 3 2.62 18.17 15.00
C ILE A 3 2.66 18.11 16.53
N LEU A 4 3.65 18.77 17.14
CA LEU A 4 3.90 18.83 18.58
C LEU A 4 2.66 19.25 19.41
N PRO A 5 1.89 20.30 19.07
CA PRO A 5 0.73 20.68 19.88
C PRO A 5 -0.39 19.64 19.87
N LEU A 6 -0.51 18.85 18.79
CA LEU A 6 -1.50 17.76 18.71
C LEU A 6 -1.04 16.55 19.53
N VAL A 7 0.25 16.22 19.48
CA VAL A 7 0.84 15.12 20.26
C VAL A 7 0.82 15.44 21.76
N GLU A 8 1.09 16.68 22.15
CA GLU A 8 1.05 17.11 23.56
C GLU A 8 -0.37 17.08 24.14
N TRP A 9 -1.39 17.39 23.33
CA TRP A 9 -2.79 17.37 23.80
C TRP A 9 -3.40 15.97 23.80
N LEU A 10 -3.11 15.17 22.78
CA LEU A 10 -3.78 13.88 22.56
C LEU A 10 -2.96 12.70 23.12
N GLY A 11 -1.63 12.82 23.15
CA GLY A 11 -0.69 11.72 23.42
C GLY A 11 -0.20 11.03 22.13
N GLU A 12 0.94 10.36 22.23
CA GLU A 12 1.66 9.78 21.08
C GLU A 12 0.91 8.63 20.40
N ASN A 13 0.45 7.65 21.19
CA ASN A 13 -0.32 6.49 20.72
C ASN A 13 -1.65 6.85 20.02
N PRO A 14 -2.53 7.67 20.60
CA PRO A 14 -3.79 8.05 19.96
C PRO A 14 -3.58 8.93 18.73
N THR A 15 -2.54 9.78 18.71
CA THR A 15 -2.17 10.53 17.49
C THR A 15 -1.77 9.59 16.36
N ALA A 16 -0.93 8.58 16.65
CA ALA A 16 -0.57 7.56 15.67
C ALA A 16 -1.78 6.76 15.17
N ALA A 17 -2.70 6.38 16.07
CA ALA A 17 -3.93 5.69 15.71
C ALA A 17 -4.84 6.57 14.83
N LEU A 18 -4.94 7.87 15.11
CA LEU A 18 -5.72 8.82 14.32
C LEU A 18 -5.17 8.95 12.90
N PHE A 19 -3.85 9.11 12.75
CA PHE A 19 -3.22 9.12 11.42
C PHE A 19 -3.41 7.79 10.68
N GLY A 20 -3.32 6.65 11.37
CA GLY A 20 -3.63 5.34 10.82
C GLY A 20 -5.09 5.21 10.34
N LEU A 21 -6.04 5.75 11.10
CA LEU A 21 -7.46 5.76 10.74
C LEU A 21 -7.73 6.67 9.54
N ILE A 22 -7.18 7.89 9.53
CA ILE A 22 -7.34 8.83 8.40
C ILE A 22 -6.77 8.22 7.12
N THR A 23 -5.53 7.71 7.17
CA THR A 23 -4.90 7.07 6.01
C THR A 23 -5.65 5.83 5.56
N GLY A 24 -6.12 4.99 6.49
CA GLY A 24 -6.93 3.80 6.20
C GLY A 24 -8.28 4.13 5.55
N VAL A 25 -8.99 5.15 6.02
CA VAL A 25 -10.26 5.60 5.43
C VAL A 25 -10.04 6.14 4.02
N ILE A 26 -9.02 7.00 3.81
CA ILE A 26 -8.69 7.52 2.49
C ILE A 26 -8.36 6.38 1.53
N PHE A 27 -7.52 5.44 1.96
CA PHE A 27 -7.16 4.27 1.17
C PHE A 27 -8.37 3.39 0.85
N GLY A 28 -9.25 3.13 1.83
CA GLY A 28 -10.45 2.32 1.63
C GLY A 28 -11.43 2.94 0.64
N VAL A 29 -11.72 4.24 0.78
CA VAL A 29 -12.59 4.98 -0.16
C VAL A 29 -11.98 5.01 -1.55
N ALA A 30 -10.67 5.28 -1.68
CA ALA A 30 -9.98 5.29 -2.96
C ALA A 30 -9.97 3.89 -3.61
N GLY A 31 -9.75 2.83 -2.83
CA GLY A 31 -9.76 1.45 -3.29
C GLY A 31 -11.13 1.01 -3.81
N GLN A 32 -12.21 1.33 -3.08
CA GLN A 32 -13.58 1.05 -3.53
C GLN A 32 -13.95 1.81 -4.81
N ARG A 33 -13.60 3.10 -4.88
CA ARG A 33 -13.99 3.95 -6.02
C ARG A 33 -13.21 3.62 -7.31
N SER A 34 -11.93 3.28 -7.17
CA SER A 34 -11.07 2.89 -8.29
C SER A 34 -11.28 1.45 -8.78
N ARG A 35 -12.07 0.64 -8.04
CA ARG A 35 -12.23 -0.80 -8.26
C ARG A 35 -10.90 -1.55 -8.30
N PHE A 36 -9.91 -1.08 -7.53
CA PHE A 36 -8.58 -1.66 -7.48
C PHE A 36 -8.67 -3.18 -7.24
N CYS A 37 -8.01 -3.95 -8.10
CA CYS A 37 -8.03 -5.41 -8.05
C CYS A 37 -6.70 -5.97 -8.53
N LEU A 38 -5.84 -6.35 -7.60
CA LEU A 38 -4.59 -7.01 -7.95
C LEU A 38 -4.85 -8.31 -8.75
N ARG A 39 -5.81 -9.13 -8.31
CA ARG A 39 -6.16 -10.40 -8.98
C ARG A 39 -6.68 -10.21 -10.41
N ALA A 40 -7.52 -9.20 -10.67
CA ALA A 40 -8.01 -8.97 -12.04
C ALA A 40 -6.89 -8.41 -12.92
N ALA A 41 -6.07 -7.50 -12.39
CA ALA A 41 -4.90 -6.97 -13.09
C ALA A 41 -3.92 -8.10 -13.47
N THR A 42 -3.60 -9.02 -12.57
CA THR A 42 -2.69 -10.13 -12.88
C THR A 42 -3.27 -11.10 -13.92
N ILE A 43 -4.58 -11.36 -13.89
CA ILE A 43 -5.25 -12.21 -14.90
C ILE A 43 -5.27 -11.52 -16.27
N GLU A 44 -5.63 -10.23 -16.33
CA GLU A 44 -5.61 -9.42 -17.56
C GLU A 44 -4.20 -9.40 -18.16
N PHE A 45 -3.19 -9.09 -17.34
CA PHE A 45 -1.79 -9.07 -17.75
C PHE A 45 -1.31 -10.43 -18.24
N ALA A 46 -1.63 -11.52 -17.53
CA ALA A 46 -1.27 -12.89 -17.94
C ALA A 46 -1.92 -13.32 -19.26
N ARG A 47 -3.06 -12.72 -19.62
CA ARG A 47 -3.74 -12.93 -20.91
C ARG A 47 -3.24 -12.00 -22.01
N GLY A 48 -2.24 -11.15 -21.73
CA GLY A 48 -1.72 -10.15 -22.68
C GLY A 48 -2.70 -9.00 -22.94
N GLN A 49 -3.67 -8.77 -22.06
CA GLN A 49 -4.65 -7.69 -22.20
C GLN A 49 -4.31 -6.56 -21.23
N ILE A 50 -4.23 -5.33 -21.72
CA ILE A 50 -4.10 -4.14 -20.89
C ILE A 50 -5.49 -3.56 -20.71
N GLY A 51 -6.24 -4.12 -19.76
CA GLY A 51 -7.56 -3.64 -19.41
C GLY A 51 -7.52 -2.50 -18.39
N PRO A 52 -8.70 -2.05 -17.95
CA PRO A 52 -8.83 -1.02 -16.93
C PRO A 52 -8.15 -1.41 -15.61
N SER A 53 -8.17 -2.70 -15.23
CA SER A 53 -7.61 -3.16 -13.96
C SER A 53 -6.08 -3.04 -13.94
N VAL A 54 -5.41 -3.45 -15.01
CA VAL A 54 -3.95 -3.30 -15.18
C VAL A 54 -3.56 -1.82 -15.20
N THR A 55 -4.34 -1.00 -15.91
CA THR A 55 -4.07 0.44 -16.04
C THR A 55 -4.15 1.14 -14.68
N VAL A 56 -5.21 0.90 -13.91
CA VAL A 56 -5.36 1.46 -12.56
C VAL A 56 -4.22 0.97 -11.67
N TRP A 57 -3.88 -0.32 -11.72
CA TRP A 57 -2.78 -0.86 -10.93
C TRP A 57 -1.44 -0.18 -11.23
N LEU A 58 -1.08 -0.05 -12.51
CA LEU A 58 0.16 0.62 -12.94
C LEU A 58 0.19 2.10 -12.53
N LEU A 59 -0.93 2.80 -12.69
CA LEU A 59 -1.04 4.21 -12.33
C LEU A 59 -0.87 4.41 -10.82
N THR A 60 -1.54 3.60 -10.01
CA THR A 60 -1.41 3.64 -8.54
C THR A 60 0.02 3.32 -8.11
N PHE A 61 0.60 2.25 -8.65
CA PHE A 61 1.97 1.83 -8.33
C PHE A 61 3.00 2.90 -8.71
N SER A 62 2.92 3.43 -9.92
CA SER A 62 3.85 4.46 -10.42
C SER A 62 3.73 5.75 -9.62
N THR A 63 2.50 6.16 -9.27
CA THR A 63 2.26 7.34 -8.43
C THR A 63 2.86 7.16 -7.03
N ALA A 64 2.65 5.98 -6.43
CA ALA A 64 3.21 5.66 -5.12
C ALA A 64 4.75 5.69 -5.15
N LEU A 65 5.38 5.05 -6.14
CA LEU A 65 6.83 5.08 -6.30
C LEU A 65 7.34 6.51 -6.48
N PHE A 66 6.75 7.28 -7.39
CA PHE A 66 7.18 8.65 -7.66
C PHE A 66 7.15 9.53 -6.41
N TRP A 67 6.06 9.47 -5.63
CA TRP A 67 5.92 10.28 -4.42
C TRP A 67 6.81 9.81 -3.26
N VAL A 68 6.98 8.51 -3.07
CA VAL A 68 7.88 7.98 -2.02
C VAL A 68 9.32 8.34 -2.33
N GLN A 69 9.79 8.10 -3.55
CA GLN A 69 11.14 8.45 -3.97
C GLN A 69 11.34 9.98 -3.94
N GLY A 70 10.34 10.76 -4.35
CA GLY A 70 10.38 12.22 -4.27
C GLY A 70 10.50 12.73 -2.83
N ALA A 71 9.75 12.16 -1.89
CA ALA A 71 9.81 12.53 -0.48
C ALA A 71 11.16 12.17 0.16
N ASP A 72 11.74 11.03 -0.21
CA ASP A 72 13.08 10.61 0.24
C ASP A 72 14.18 11.56 -0.28
N LEU A 73 14.15 11.89 -1.58
CA LEU A 73 15.09 12.82 -2.20
C LEU A 73 15.00 14.26 -1.65
N LEU A 74 13.80 14.70 -1.27
CA LEU A 74 13.56 16.00 -0.64
C LEU A 74 13.92 16.01 0.86
N GLY A 75 14.32 14.87 1.42
CA GLY A 75 14.65 14.73 2.84
C GLY A 75 13.43 14.84 3.77
N TRP A 76 12.22 14.63 3.25
CA TRP A 76 10.98 14.69 4.03
C TRP A 76 10.71 13.39 4.80
N MET A 77 11.28 12.28 4.34
CA MET A 77 11.13 10.96 4.93
C MET A 77 12.43 10.19 4.76
N ARG A 78 12.80 9.37 5.74
CA ARG A 78 13.87 8.38 5.61
C ARG A 78 13.25 7.00 5.41
N VAL A 79 13.42 6.43 4.22
CA VAL A 79 12.82 5.12 3.91
C VAL A 79 13.40 4.01 4.78
N GLU A 80 14.65 4.13 5.22
CA GLU A 80 15.30 3.15 6.12
C GLU A 80 14.61 3.02 7.48
N GLU A 81 14.00 4.10 7.98
CA GLU A 81 13.31 4.12 9.27
C GLU A 81 11.86 3.60 9.17
N ALA A 82 11.36 3.41 7.95
CA ALA A 82 10.03 2.89 7.74
C ALA A 82 9.95 1.44 8.26
N ARG A 83 8.96 1.16 9.12
CA ARG A 83 8.78 -0.13 9.81
C ARG A 83 8.86 -1.37 8.90
N ILE A 84 8.38 -1.25 7.66
CA ILE A 84 8.35 -2.32 6.66
C ILE A 84 9.72 -2.54 6.00
N MET A 85 10.55 -1.50 5.89
CA MET A 85 11.89 -1.56 5.28
C MET A 85 13.00 -1.77 6.32
N ALA A 86 12.76 -1.40 7.57
CA ALA A 86 13.71 -1.55 8.68
C ALA A 86 13.98 -3.02 9.07
N VAL A 87 13.04 -3.93 8.75
CA VAL A 87 13.23 -5.37 8.96
C VAL A 87 13.69 -6.01 7.65
N PRO A 88 14.92 -6.54 7.56
CA PRO A 88 15.39 -7.20 6.34
C PRO A 88 14.50 -8.41 6.03
N GLY A 89 13.74 -8.31 4.94
CA GLY A 89 12.89 -9.41 4.47
C GLY A 89 13.74 -10.58 3.98
N SER A 90 13.26 -11.81 4.20
CA SER A 90 13.87 -12.99 3.59
C SER A 90 13.27 -13.26 2.21
N TRP A 91 14.12 -13.69 1.27
CA TRP A 91 13.68 -14.10 -0.07
C TRP A 91 12.69 -15.27 -0.01
N SER A 92 12.95 -16.23 0.89
CA SER A 92 12.05 -17.36 1.14
C SER A 92 10.69 -16.89 1.65
N GLY A 93 10.65 -15.90 2.56
CA GLY A 93 9.43 -15.30 3.06
C GLY A 93 8.62 -14.60 1.97
N ALA A 94 9.29 -13.86 1.08
CA ALA A 94 8.63 -13.20 -0.04
C ALA A 94 7.99 -14.21 -1.02
N ILE A 95 8.71 -15.28 -1.36
CA ILE A 95 8.23 -16.31 -2.29
C ILE A 95 7.08 -17.11 -1.65
N ILE A 96 7.30 -17.69 -0.47
CA ILE A 96 6.32 -18.57 0.19
C ILE A 96 5.09 -17.75 0.62
N GLY A 97 5.30 -16.60 1.25
CA GLY A 97 4.23 -15.70 1.68
C GLY A 97 3.43 -15.17 0.49
N GLY A 98 4.10 -14.78 -0.59
CA GLY A 98 3.45 -14.33 -1.83
C GLY A 98 2.58 -15.41 -2.48
N LEU A 99 3.06 -16.65 -2.52
CA LEU A 99 2.28 -17.78 -3.04
C LEU A 99 1.05 -18.08 -2.18
N ILE A 100 1.21 -18.16 -0.86
CA ILE A 100 0.10 -18.40 0.07
C ILE A 100 -0.95 -17.28 -0.04
N PHE A 101 -0.50 -16.02 -0.09
CA PHE A 101 -1.38 -14.87 -0.28
C PHE A 101 -2.13 -14.92 -1.61
N GLY A 102 -1.42 -15.28 -2.70
CA GLY A 102 -2.01 -15.47 -4.02
C GLY A 102 -3.09 -16.56 -4.05
N VAL A 103 -2.80 -17.73 -3.48
CA VAL A 103 -3.76 -18.83 -3.35
C VAL A 103 -4.98 -18.38 -2.53
N GLY A 104 -4.75 -17.69 -1.40
CA GLY A 104 -5.80 -17.14 -0.56
C GLY A 104 -6.74 -16.19 -1.31
N MET A 105 -6.21 -15.30 -2.15
CA MET A 105 -7.03 -14.39 -2.98
C MET A 105 -7.91 -15.15 -3.99
N VAL A 106 -7.41 -16.24 -4.56
CA VAL A 106 -8.21 -17.06 -5.50
C VAL A 106 -9.32 -17.80 -4.76
N LEU A 107 -9.01 -18.41 -3.60
CA LEU A 107 -9.96 -19.17 -2.79
C LEU A 107 -11.09 -18.31 -2.22
N SER A 108 -10.75 -17.12 -1.69
CA SER A 108 -11.75 -16.19 -1.14
C SER A 108 -12.53 -15.43 -2.21
N ARG A 109 -12.10 -15.51 -3.49
CA ARG A 109 -12.55 -14.64 -4.58
C ARG A 109 -12.37 -13.13 -4.27
N GLY A 110 -11.52 -12.81 -3.29
CA GLY A 110 -11.24 -11.45 -2.83
C GLY A 110 -10.29 -10.69 -3.76
N CYS A 111 -10.13 -9.41 -3.49
CA CYS A 111 -9.09 -8.60 -4.14
C CYS A 111 -8.44 -7.69 -3.10
N SER A 112 -7.15 -7.41 -3.23
CA SER A 112 -6.45 -6.53 -2.28
C SER A 112 -7.21 -5.20 -2.14
N GLY A 113 -7.74 -4.93 -0.93
CA GLY A 113 -8.57 -3.76 -0.62
C GLY A 113 -10.09 -3.99 -0.54
N ARG A 114 -10.59 -5.24 -0.75
CA ARG A 114 -12.02 -5.62 -0.63
C ARG A 114 -12.23 -7.09 -0.27
#